data_AF-A0A539CZ73-F1
#
_entry.id   AF-A0A539CZ73-F1
#
_cell.length_a   1.000
_cell.length_b   1.000
_cell.length_c   1.000
_cell.angle_alpha   90.00
_cell.angle_beta   90.00
_cell.angle_gamma   90.00
#
_symmetry.space_group_name_H-M   'P 1'
#
loop_
_entity.id
_entity.type
_entity.pdbx_description
1 polymer ?
#
loop_
_entity_poly.entity_id
_entity_poly.type
_entity_poly.pdbx_seq_one_letter_code
_entity_poly.pdbx_strand_id
1 'polypeptide(L)'
;MPKDPKEATGPGAKKKPPVAPRFLTGEASTYPDRGAPRRDKLAAWMTAPANPWFARTMVNRVWARLMGRGLTEPVDNIANPTDATHRALQDRLAGHLMASGYDLKDLVRLIVSTQAYQRSVAPNATNAADGSLFSRGLVRMLEPEQIFASILEATGVEHTFKDGKGPQFLEMKKRFERQFVFSFANDEPGETVAFQGTVAQALFTLNAP
;
A
#
# COMPACT_ATOMS: atom_id res chain seq x y z
N MET A 1 -39.77 -0.56 -58.29
CA MET A 1 -38.34 -0.94 -58.20
C MET A 1 -37.56 0.26 -57.67
N PRO A 2 -37.29 0.32 -56.36
CA PRO A 2 -36.62 1.45 -55.72
C PRO A 2 -35.10 1.33 -55.84
N LYS A 3 -34.44 2.48 -56.00
CA LYS A 3 -32.99 2.64 -56.13
C LYS A 3 -32.30 2.41 -54.79
N ASP A 4 -31.32 1.50 -54.76
CA ASP A 4 -30.39 1.38 -53.64
C ASP A 4 -29.43 2.58 -53.58
N PRO A 5 -29.16 3.14 -52.39
CA PRO A 5 -28.29 4.30 -52.23
C PRO A 5 -26.82 3.90 -52.31
N LYS A 6 -26.05 4.72 -53.03
CA LYS A 6 -24.60 4.63 -53.21
C LYS A 6 -23.88 4.56 -51.86
N GLU A 7 -23.15 3.48 -51.59
CA GLU A 7 -22.11 3.46 -50.57
C GLU A 7 -21.02 4.46 -50.96
N ALA A 8 -20.87 5.50 -50.14
CA ALA A 8 -19.82 6.48 -50.26
C ALA A 8 -18.51 5.88 -49.71
N THR A 9 -17.63 5.46 -50.61
CA THR A 9 -16.24 5.09 -50.30
C THR A 9 -15.45 6.33 -49.91
N GLY A 10 -15.37 6.63 -48.61
CA GLY A 10 -14.46 7.64 -48.05
C GLY A 10 -12.99 7.18 -48.06
N PRO A 11 -12.02 8.10 -48.19
CA PRO A 11 -10.62 7.77 -48.45
C PRO A 11 -9.94 7.09 -47.26
N GLY A 12 -9.06 6.14 -47.56
CA GLY A 12 -8.49 5.17 -46.62
C GLY A 12 -7.88 5.78 -45.36
N ALA A 13 -8.53 5.53 -44.22
CA ALA A 13 -7.90 5.64 -42.91
C ALA A 13 -6.78 4.59 -42.83
N LYS A 14 -5.53 5.04 -42.99
CA LYS A 14 -4.33 4.21 -42.74
C LYS A 14 -4.48 3.62 -41.34
N LYS A 15 -4.73 2.31 -41.24
CA LYS A 15 -4.73 1.58 -39.96
C LYS A 15 -3.37 1.82 -39.32
N LYS A 16 -3.31 2.64 -38.26
CA LYS A 16 -2.07 2.87 -37.51
C LYS A 16 -1.51 1.49 -37.13
N PRO A 17 -0.21 1.23 -37.38
CA PRO A 17 0.37 -0.06 -37.02
C PRO A 17 0.15 -0.27 -35.52
N PRO A 18 -0.13 -1.51 -35.08
CA PRO A 18 -0.34 -1.80 -33.67
C PRO A 18 0.90 -1.38 -32.88
N VAL A 19 0.73 -0.42 -31.97
CA VAL A 19 1.81 0.05 -31.11
C VAL A 19 2.16 -1.07 -30.15
N ALA A 20 3.42 -1.51 -30.15
CA ALA A 20 3.90 -2.50 -29.20
C ALA A 20 3.85 -1.91 -27.78
N PRO A 21 3.38 -2.67 -26.77
CA PRO A 21 3.40 -2.20 -25.40
C PRO A 21 4.84 -1.94 -24.95
N ARG A 22 5.05 -0.85 -24.22
CA ARG A 22 6.34 -0.51 -23.58
C ARG A 22 6.19 -0.55 -22.07
N PHE A 23 7.26 -0.92 -21.39
CA PHE A 23 7.34 -0.81 -19.94
C PHE A 23 7.59 0.64 -19.50
N LEU A 24 7.46 0.93 -18.21
CA LEU A 24 7.65 2.29 -17.67
C LEU A 24 9.07 2.82 -17.92
N THR A 25 10.06 1.93 -18.04
CA THR A 25 11.45 2.23 -18.42
C THR A 25 11.62 2.66 -19.89
N GLY A 26 10.55 2.59 -20.70
CA GLY A 26 10.61 2.83 -22.14
C GLY A 26 11.10 1.63 -22.96
N GLU A 27 11.54 0.54 -22.29
CA GLU A 27 11.93 -0.70 -22.96
C GLU A 27 10.73 -1.31 -23.69
N ALA A 28 10.98 -1.72 -24.93
CA ALA A 28 9.98 -2.42 -25.72
C ALA A 28 9.71 -3.79 -25.09
N SER A 29 8.44 -4.13 -24.91
CA SER A 29 8.05 -5.50 -24.61
C SER A 29 8.60 -6.38 -25.74
N THR A 30 9.54 -7.28 -25.43
CA THR A 30 10.12 -8.27 -26.37
C THR A 30 9.11 -9.32 -26.81
N TYR A 31 7.83 -9.16 -26.46
CA TYR A 31 6.81 -10.15 -26.58
C TYR A 31 5.84 -9.80 -27.71
N PRO A 32 5.94 -10.48 -28.87
CA PRO A 32 5.29 -10.05 -30.10
C PRO A 32 3.80 -10.44 -30.20
N ASP A 33 3.21 -11.06 -29.18
CA ASP A 33 1.96 -11.81 -29.39
C ASP A 33 0.76 -11.35 -28.56
N ARG A 34 -0.42 -11.35 -29.20
CA ARG A 34 -1.72 -11.05 -28.56
C ARG A 34 -2.21 -12.19 -27.67
N GLY A 35 -1.67 -13.41 -27.83
CA GLY A 35 -2.10 -14.62 -27.10
C GLY A 35 -1.30 -14.96 -25.83
N ALA A 36 -0.17 -14.32 -25.57
CA ALA A 36 0.63 -14.62 -24.38
C ALA A 36 0.05 -13.97 -23.10
N PRO A 37 0.20 -14.59 -21.92
CA PRO A 37 -0.32 -14.03 -20.67
C PRO A 37 0.44 -12.75 -20.31
N ARG A 38 -0.13 -11.60 -20.72
CA ARG A 38 0.46 -10.26 -20.49
C ARG A 38 0.62 -9.95 -19.00
N ARG A 39 -0.26 -10.49 -18.15
CA ARG A 39 -0.20 -10.34 -16.69
C ARG A 39 1.07 -10.95 -16.11
N ASP A 40 1.39 -12.17 -16.49
CA ASP A 40 2.58 -12.88 -15.99
C ASP A 40 3.87 -12.17 -16.43
N LYS A 41 3.87 -11.64 -17.66
CA LYS A 41 4.99 -10.87 -18.20
C LYS A 41 5.20 -9.53 -17.49
N LEU A 42 4.10 -8.83 -17.19
CA LEU A 42 4.15 -7.62 -16.39
C LEU A 42 4.62 -7.93 -14.97
N ALA A 43 4.10 -9.00 -14.35
CA ALA A 43 4.51 -9.42 -13.02
C ALA A 43 6.01 -9.72 -12.96
N ALA A 44 6.52 -10.50 -13.93
CA ALA A 44 7.94 -10.82 -14.04
C ALA A 44 8.82 -9.57 -14.22
N TRP A 45 8.37 -8.58 -15.00
CA TRP A 45 9.08 -7.31 -15.15
C TRP A 45 9.01 -6.44 -13.89
N MET A 46 7.86 -6.42 -13.22
CA MET A 46 7.68 -5.65 -11.97
C MET A 46 8.56 -6.18 -10.85
N THR A 47 8.70 -7.49 -10.72
CA THR A 47 9.52 -8.14 -9.69
C THR A 47 10.96 -8.43 -10.14
N ALA A 48 11.35 -7.98 -11.34
CA ALA A 48 12.70 -8.21 -11.84
C ALA A 48 13.71 -7.46 -10.93
N PRO A 49 14.87 -8.06 -10.60
CA PRO A 49 15.93 -7.37 -9.85
C PRO A 49 16.44 -6.09 -10.54
N ALA A 50 16.28 -6.02 -11.87
CA ALA A 50 16.60 -4.85 -12.67
C ALA A 50 15.61 -3.68 -12.47
N ASN A 51 14.45 -3.92 -11.86
CA ASN A 51 13.46 -2.89 -11.55
C ASN A 51 13.72 -2.32 -10.14
N PRO A 52 14.32 -1.12 -10.01
CA PRO A 52 14.66 -0.56 -8.71
C PRO A 52 13.44 -0.05 -7.94
N TRP A 53 12.30 0.19 -8.60
CA TRP A 53 11.14 0.81 -7.98
C TRP A 53 10.38 -0.15 -7.09
N PHE A 54 10.19 -1.40 -7.52
CA PHE A 54 9.35 -2.34 -6.78
C PHE A 54 9.83 -2.55 -5.34
N ALA A 55 11.12 -2.83 -5.15
CA ALA A 55 11.69 -3.00 -3.82
C ALA A 55 11.62 -1.71 -2.99
N ARG A 56 11.93 -0.55 -3.59
CA ARG A 56 11.88 0.76 -2.91
C ARG A 56 10.46 1.13 -2.47
N THR A 57 9.48 0.97 -3.34
CA THR A 57 8.07 1.26 -3.05
C THR A 57 7.53 0.31 -1.99
N MET A 58 7.88 -0.98 -2.04
CA MET A 58 7.48 -1.95 -1.03
C MET A 58 8.07 -1.60 0.35
N VAL A 59 9.36 -1.29 0.41
CA VAL A 59 10.02 -0.82 1.64
C VAL A 59 9.35 0.45 2.15
N ASN A 60 9.09 1.43 1.28
CA ASN A 60 8.45 2.69 1.67
C ASN A 60 7.07 2.46 2.29
N ARG A 61 6.26 1.58 1.69
CA ARG A 61 4.93 1.20 2.20
C ARG A 61 5.00 0.51 3.56
N VAL A 62 5.90 -0.46 3.72
CA VAL A 62 6.09 -1.15 5.00
C VAL A 62 6.60 -0.17 6.07
N TRP A 63 7.55 0.68 5.71
CA TRP A 63 8.07 1.72 6.59
C TRP A 63 6.97 2.69 7.02
N ALA A 64 6.17 3.20 6.08
CA ALA A 64 5.05 4.10 6.37
C ALA A 64 4.02 3.46 7.32
N ARG A 65 3.69 2.18 7.12
CA ARG A 65 2.77 1.44 8.01
C ARG A 65 3.31 1.29 9.43
N LEU A 66 4.63 1.10 9.59
CA LEU A 66 5.25 0.91 10.89
C LEU A 66 5.55 2.24 11.61
N MET A 67 6.05 3.23 10.87
CA MET A 67 6.56 4.51 11.40
C MET A 67 5.54 5.67 11.29
N GLY A 68 4.40 5.46 10.64
CA GLY A 68 3.35 6.46 10.40
C GLY A 68 3.59 7.36 9.18
N ARG A 69 4.85 7.51 8.74
CA ARG A 69 5.21 8.31 7.56
C ARG A 69 6.21 7.57 6.68
N GLY A 70 6.05 7.68 5.36
CA GLY A 70 6.99 7.11 4.40
C GLY A 70 8.35 7.82 4.43
N LEU A 71 9.40 7.12 3.97
CA LEU A 71 10.68 7.76 3.65
C LEU A 71 10.51 8.69 2.45
N THR A 72 9.66 8.32 1.50
CA THR A 72 9.19 9.13 0.38
C THR A 72 7.70 9.40 0.58
N GLU A 73 7.28 10.66 0.52
CA GLU A 73 5.88 11.07 0.64
C GLU A 73 5.47 11.87 -0.61
N PRO A 74 4.33 11.57 -1.26
CA PRO A 74 3.37 10.51 -0.96
C PRO A 74 3.91 9.08 -1.12
N VAL A 75 3.37 8.14 -0.36
CA VAL A 75 3.81 6.72 -0.39
C VAL A 75 3.72 6.08 -1.78
N ASP A 76 2.76 6.54 -2.60
CA ASP A 76 2.53 6.07 -3.97
C ASP A 76 3.29 6.87 -5.05
N ASN A 77 4.12 7.84 -4.66
CA ASN A 77 4.97 8.55 -5.61
C ASN A 77 6.15 7.67 -6.05
N ILE A 78 6.07 7.13 -7.26
CA ILE A 78 7.09 6.28 -7.87
C ILE A 78 8.02 7.10 -8.80
N ALA A 79 7.69 8.36 -9.07
CA ALA A 79 8.28 9.14 -10.16
C ALA A 79 9.74 9.54 -9.89
N ASN A 80 10.09 9.94 -8.66
CA ASN A 80 11.39 10.54 -8.35
C ASN A 80 12.10 9.85 -7.16
N PRO A 81 13.16 9.06 -7.43
CA PRO A 81 13.97 8.42 -6.39
C PRO A 81 14.70 9.39 -5.43
N THR A 82 14.77 10.67 -5.77
CA THR A 82 15.45 11.71 -4.97
C THR A 82 14.56 12.27 -3.86
N ASP A 83 13.25 12.00 -3.90
CA ASP A 83 12.27 12.55 -2.95
C ASP A 83 12.31 11.86 -1.57
N ALA A 84 13.17 10.85 -1.40
CA ALA A 84 13.33 10.14 -0.14
C ALA A 84 14.12 10.98 0.87
N THR A 85 13.53 11.21 2.05
CA THR A 85 14.17 11.87 3.20
C THR A 85 15.52 11.24 3.56
N HIS A 86 15.60 9.91 3.56
CA HIS A 86 16.81 9.14 3.85
C HIS A 86 17.10 8.11 2.75
N ARG A 87 17.60 8.59 1.60
CA ARG A 87 17.87 7.75 0.43
C ARG A 87 18.80 6.56 0.72
N ALA A 88 19.88 6.76 1.46
CA ALA A 88 20.82 5.69 1.80
C ALA A 88 20.16 4.56 2.62
N LEU A 89 19.24 4.92 3.52
CA LEU A 89 18.48 3.95 4.30
C LEU A 89 17.49 3.18 3.42
N GLN A 90 16.74 3.88 2.57
CA GLN A 90 15.78 3.26 1.66
C GLN A 90 16.47 2.28 0.70
N ASP A 91 17.62 2.67 0.14
CA ASP A 91 18.41 1.85 -0.78
C ASP A 91 18.94 0.59 -0.08
N ARG A 92 19.39 0.72 1.17
CA ARG A 92 19.88 -0.42 1.97
C ARG A 92 18.76 -1.41 2.32
N LEU A 93 17.59 -0.91 2.72
CA LEU A 93 16.43 -1.75 2.99
C LEU A 93 15.90 -2.43 1.72
N ALA A 94 15.90 -1.72 0.58
CA ALA A 94 15.51 -2.28 -0.70
C ALA A 94 16.49 -3.39 -1.14
N GLY A 95 17.80 -3.17 -0.96
CA GLY A 95 18.82 -4.19 -1.20
C GLY A 95 18.63 -5.44 -0.32
N HIS A 96 18.33 -5.25 0.96
CA HIS A 96 18.01 -6.34 1.89
C HIS A 96 16.79 -7.15 1.45
N LEU A 97 15.71 -6.45 1.07
CA LEU A 97 14.47 -7.09 0.61
C LEU A 97 14.69 -7.92 -0.67
N MET A 98 15.51 -7.44 -1.60
CA MET A 98 15.87 -8.21 -2.79
C MET A 98 16.72 -9.43 -2.43
N ALA A 99 17.69 -9.28 -1.54
CA ALA A 99 18.58 -10.37 -1.11
C ALA A 99 17.83 -11.46 -0.33
N SER A 100 16.78 -11.12 0.42
CA SER A 100 15.94 -12.08 1.15
C SER A 100 14.89 -12.77 0.28
N GLY A 101 14.82 -12.47 -1.03
CA GLY A 101 13.79 -13.02 -1.91
C GLY A 101 12.40 -12.42 -1.66
N TYR A 102 12.34 -11.15 -1.27
CA TYR A 102 11.12 -10.40 -0.95
C TYR A 102 10.38 -10.90 0.30
N ASP A 103 11.10 -11.42 1.31
CA ASP A 103 10.50 -11.78 2.60
C ASP A 103 10.12 -10.52 3.42
N LEU A 104 8.82 -10.24 3.46
CA LEU A 104 8.27 -9.12 4.23
C LEU A 104 8.39 -9.32 5.74
N LYS A 105 8.34 -10.57 6.25
CA LYS A 105 8.45 -10.82 7.69
C LYS A 105 9.85 -10.49 8.18
N ASP A 106 10.85 -10.85 7.39
CA ASP A 106 12.24 -10.52 7.68
C ASP A 106 12.49 -9.01 7.63
N LEU A 107 11.94 -8.31 6.62
CA LEU A 107 12.00 -6.85 6.54
C LEU A 107 11.34 -6.18 7.77
N VAL A 108 10.16 -6.64 8.17
CA VAL A 108 9.46 -6.11 9.36
C VAL A 108 10.32 -6.35 10.61
N ARG A 109 10.86 -7.56 10.80
CA ARG A 109 11.76 -7.88 11.92
C ARG A 109 12.97 -6.94 11.96
N LEU A 110 13.57 -6.69 10.80
CA LEU A 110 14.70 -5.76 10.68
C LEU A 110 14.31 -4.36 11.14
N ILE A 111 13.20 -3.81 10.63
CA ILE A 111 12.75 -2.46 10.97
C ILE A 111 12.45 -2.33 12.48
N VAL A 112 11.69 -3.27 13.05
CA VAL A 112 11.32 -3.20 14.49
C VAL A 112 12.51 -3.40 15.43
N SER A 113 13.58 -4.03 14.96
CA SER A 113 14.84 -4.18 15.70
C SER A 113 15.69 -2.90 15.71
N THR A 114 15.36 -1.90 14.89
CA THR A 114 16.13 -0.66 14.81
C THR A 114 15.87 0.27 16.00
N GLN A 115 16.89 1.07 16.35
CA GLN A 115 16.72 2.14 17.33
C GLN A 115 15.67 3.16 16.89
N ALA A 116 15.55 3.43 15.57
CA ALA A 116 14.59 4.40 15.03
C ALA A 116 13.15 4.00 15.39
N TYR A 117 12.78 2.73 15.23
CA TYR A 117 11.46 2.21 15.61
C TYR A 117 11.23 2.24 17.12
N GLN A 118 12.28 1.97 17.91
CA GLN A 118 12.21 1.90 19.38
C GLN A 118 12.32 3.26 20.08
N ARG A 119 12.37 4.38 19.33
CA ARG A 119 12.43 5.71 19.93
C ARG A 119 11.16 6.03 20.71
N SER A 120 11.31 6.77 21.81
CA SER A 120 10.17 7.29 22.56
C SER A 120 9.34 8.24 21.68
N VAL A 121 8.03 8.22 21.91
CA VAL A 121 7.08 9.17 21.32
C VAL A 121 7.17 10.54 21.99
N ALA A 122 7.60 10.58 23.26
CA ALA A 122 7.69 11.82 24.04
C ALA A 122 8.67 12.81 23.37
N PRO A 123 8.22 14.00 22.97
CA PRO A 123 9.10 14.99 22.36
C PRO A 123 10.05 15.61 23.38
N ASN A 124 11.19 16.09 22.89
CA ASN A 124 12.11 16.95 23.61
C ASN A 124 12.13 18.35 22.97
N ALA A 125 12.91 19.28 23.55
CA ALA A 125 12.97 20.66 23.11
C ALA A 125 13.45 20.84 21.65
N THR A 126 14.19 19.89 21.08
CA THR A 126 14.79 20.00 19.75
C THR A 126 14.02 19.25 18.67
N ASN A 127 13.09 18.36 19.04
CA ASN A 127 12.36 17.52 18.08
C ASN A 127 10.83 17.59 18.17
N ALA A 128 10.28 18.51 18.97
CA ALA A 128 8.83 18.65 19.12
C ALA A 128 8.10 18.87 17.77
N ALA A 129 8.72 19.61 16.85
CA ALA A 129 8.20 19.89 15.52
C ALA A 129 8.64 18.89 14.44
N ASP A 130 9.43 17.87 14.78
CA ASP A 130 9.88 16.89 13.79
C ASP A 130 8.76 15.89 13.46
N GLY A 131 8.43 15.83 12.17
CA GLY A 131 7.47 14.88 11.60
C GLY A 131 8.04 14.04 10.45
N SER A 132 9.29 14.25 10.02
CA SER A 132 9.84 13.62 8.81
C SER A 132 11.23 13.03 8.98
N LEU A 133 11.99 13.45 10.00
CA LEU A 133 13.35 12.97 10.25
C LEU A 133 13.39 11.76 11.18
N PHE A 134 12.23 11.29 11.65
CA PHE A 134 12.08 10.14 12.55
C PHE A 134 12.93 10.28 13.83
N SER A 135 13.18 11.52 14.30
CA SER A 135 13.97 11.76 15.52
C SER A 135 13.25 11.35 16.81
N ARG A 136 11.97 11.00 16.72
CA ARG A 136 11.11 10.41 17.76
C ARG A 136 10.09 9.46 17.12
N GLY A 137 9.40 8.68 17.95
CA GLY A 137 8.22 7.93 17.51
C GLY A 137 7.06 8.88 17.17
N LEU A 138 6.39 8.66 16.04
CA LEU A 138 5.18 9.40 15.69
C LEU A 138 3.95 8.67 16.22
N VAL A 139 3.01 9.42 16.80
CA VAL A 139 1.69 8.87 17.14
C VAL A 139 0.94 8.65 15.83
N ARG A 140 0.43 7.44 15.64
CA ARG A 140 -0.45 7.10 14.52
C ARG A 140 -1.79 6.64 15.04
N MET A 141 -2.82 6.85 14.24
CA MET A 141 -4.11 6.22 14.50
C MET A 141 -4.01 4.71 14.28
N LEU A 142 -4.82 3.97 15.03
CA LEU A 142 -5.03 2.55 14.78
C LEU A 142 -5.90 2.39 13.54
N GLU A 143 -5.54 1.45 12.68
CA GLU A 143 -6.38 1.07 11.55
C GLU A 143 -7.69 0.43 12.06
N PRO A 144 -8.81 0.51 11.33
CA PRO A 144 -10.07 -0.10 11.73
C PRO A 144 -9.94 -1.57 12.13
N GLU A 145 -9.10 -2.34 11.44
CA GLU A 145 -8.78 -3.74 11.74
C GLU A 145 -8.12 -3.88 13.12
N GLN A 146 -7.21 -2.96 13.46
CA GLN A 146 -6.51 -2.92 14.74
C GLN A 146 -7.47 -2.55 15.88
N ILE A 147 -8.38 -1.60 15.63
CA ILE A 147 -9.44 -1.24 16.58
C ILE A 147 -10.37 -2.44 16.80
N PHE A 148 -10.85 -3.06 15.72
CA PHE A 148 -11.72 -4.23 15.79
C PHE A 148 -11.07 -5.38 16.57
N ALA A 149 -9.82 -5.70 16.27
CA ALA A 149 -9.05 -6.71 17.00
C ALA A 149 -8.90 -6.36 18.49
N SER A 150 -8.65 -5.09 18.81
CA SER A 150 -8.54 -4.61 20.18
C SER A 150 -9.86 -4.74 20.95
N ILE A 151 -11.01 -4.47 20.29
CA ILE A 151 -12.34 -4.67 20.88
C ILE A 151 -12.60 -6.16 21.13
N LEU A 152 -12.29 -7.04 20.17
CA LEU A 152 -12.48 -8.48 20.34
C LEU A 152 -11.64 -9.06 21.49
N GLU A 153 -10.41 -8.58 21.62
CA GLU A 153 -9.52 -8.97 22.73
C GLU A 153 -10.05 -8.42 24.07
N ALA A 154 -10.38 -7.13 24.14
CA ALA A 154 -10.85 -6.49 25.37
C ALA A 154 -12.19 -7.05 25.88
N THR A 155 -13.06 -7.49 24.96
CA THR A 155 -14.35 -8.11 25.29
C THR A 155 -14.25 -9.62 25.55
N GLY A 156 -13.06 -10.22 25.34
CA GLY A 156 -12.83 -11.66 25.47
C GLY A 156 -13.50 -12.52 24.40
N VAL A 157 -14.22 -11.91 23.44
CA VAL A 157 -14.90 -12.62 22.34
C VAL A 157 -13.88 -13.32 21.44
N GLU A 158 -12.65 -12.80 21.35
CA GLU A 158 -11.55 -13.47 20.65
C GLU A 158 -11.28 -14.88 21.20
N HIS A 159 -11.42 -15.10 22.51
CA HIS A 159 -11.27 -16.42 23.12
C HIS A 159 -12.43 -17.34 22.75
N THR A 160 -13.66 -16.83 22.71
CA THR A 160 -14.83 -17.57 22.19
C THR A 160 -14.63 -18.02 20.74
N PHE A 161 -14.00 -17.19 19.90
CA PHE A 161 -13.65 -17.58 18.52
C PHE A 161 -12.54 -18.64 18.45
N LYS A 162 -11.60 -18.66 19.42
CA LYS A 162 -10.54 -19.67 19.50
C LYS A 162 -11.04 -21.00 20.03
N ASP A 163 -12.00 -20.97 20.95
CA ASP A 163 -12.59 -22.15 21.59
C ASP A 163 -13.75 -22.76 20.76
N GLY A 164 -14.40 -21.95 19.93
CA GLY A 164 -15.46 -22.34 19.00
C GLY A 164 -14.93 -23.12 17.80
N LYS A 165 -14.89 -24.45 17.91
CA LYS A 165 -14.36 -25.38 16.91
C LYS A 165 -15.18 -25.40 15.59
N GLY A 166 -14.98 -24.45 14.67
CA GLY A 166 -15.48 -24.63 13.30
C GLY A 166 -15.21 -23.49 12.29
N PRO A 167 -15.13 -23.82 10.98
CA PRO A 167 -14.92 -22.84 9.91
C PRO A 167 -16.03 -21.76 9.83
N GLN A 168 -17.24 -22.08 10.28
CA GLN A 168 -18.38 -21.13 10.32
C GLN A 168 -18.11 -19.92 11.22
N PHE A 169 -17.42 -20.12 12.36
CA PHE A 169 -17.09 -19.04 13.28
C PHE A 169 -16.00 -18.12 12.72
N LEU A 170 -15.02 -18.68 11.99
CA LEU A 170 -14.01 -17.90 11.30
C LEU A 170 -14.62 -17.06 10.16
N GLU A 171 -15.56 -17.61 9.41
CA GLU A 171 -16.29 -16.88 8.38
C GLU A 171 -17.14 -15.75 8.97
N MET A 172 -17.80 -16.01 10.09
CA MET A 172 -18.58 -15.01 10.81
C MET A 172 -17.70 -13.86 11.32
N LYS A 173 -16.56 -14.17 11.95
CA LYS A 173 -15.56 -13.16 12.35
C LYS A 173 -15.11 -12.32 11.16
N LYS A 174 -14.71 -12.95 10.06
CA LYS A 174 -14.29 -12.26 8.83
C LYS A 174 -15.40 -11.38 8.24
N ARG A 175 -16.67 -11.80 8.35
CA ARG A 175 -17.81 -11.00 7.90
C ARG A 175 -17.98 -9.75 8.76
N PHE A 176 -17.93 -9.88 10.08
CA PHE A 176 -18.04 -8.74 11.00
C PHE A 176 -16.86 -7.78 10.84
N GLU A 177 -15.65 -8.31 10.70
CA GLU A 177 -14.45 -7.52 10.42
C GLU A 177 -14.63 -6.69 9.15
N ARG A 178 -15.02 -7.31 8.02
CA ARG A 178 -15.27 -6.57 6.77
C ARG A 178 -16.33 -5.49 6.91
N GLN A 179 -17.41 -5.77 7.64
CA GLN A 179 -18.48 -4.79 7.87
C GLN A 179 -17.98 -3.61 8.73
N PHE A 180 -17.19 -3.89 9.76
CA PHE A 180 -16.57 -2.89 10.61
C PHE A 180 -15.60 -2.03 9.82
N VAL A 181 -14.65 -2.65 9.11
CA VAL A 181 -13.70 -1.96 8.23
C VAL A 181 -14.44 -1.10 7.22
N PHE A 182 -15.47 -1.61 6.55
CA PHE A 182 -16.25 -0.80 5.60
C PHE A 182 -16.90 0.44 6.24
N SER A 183 -17.31 0.36 7.51
CA SER A 183 -17.98 1.46 8.20
C SER A 183 -16.99 2.49 8.79
N PHE A 184 -15.78 2.05 9.13
CA PHE A 184 -14.76 2.84 9.83
C PHE A 184 -13.54 3.19 8.98
N ALA A 185 -13.38 2.59 7.80
CA ALA A 185 -12.34 2.95 6.86
C ALA A 185 -12.65 4.33 6.27
N ASN A 186 -11.63 5.19 6.23
CA ASN A 186 -11.64 6.37 5.39
C ASN A 186 -11.33 5.95 3.95
N ASP A 187 -12.14 6.41 3.01
CA ASP A 187 -11.90 6.21 1.57
C ASP A 187 -10.72 7.06 1.02
N GLU A 188 -10.14 7.95 1.84
CA GLU A 188 -8.97 8.75 1.46
C GLU A 188 -7.64 8.12 1.94
N PRO A 189 -6.79 7.63 1.04
CA PRO A 189 -5.43 7.23 1.37
C PRO A 189 -4.54 8.48 1.52
N GLY A 190 -4.74 9.24 2.60
CA GLY A 190 -3.98 10.46 2.92
C GLY A 190 -3.46 10.43 4.36
N GLU A 191 -2.15 10.70 4.53
CA GLU A 191 -1.40 10.87 5.79
C GLU A 191 -1.97 10.21 7.06
N THR A 192 -1.40 9.07 7.49
CA THR A 192 -1.82 8.40 8.76
C THR A 192 -1.56 9.22 10.04
N VAL A 193 -0.86 10.35 9.91
CA VAL A 193 -0.51 11.27 11.01
C VAL A 193 -1.40 12.52 11.02
N ALA A 194 -2.10 12.83 9.91
CA ALA A 194 -3.06 13.91 9.85
C ALA A 194 -4.47 13.34 10.07
N PHE A 195 -5.15 13.76 11.14
CA PHE A 195 -6.52 13.29 11.42
C PHE A 195 -7.49 13.82 10.35
N GLN A 196 -7.94 12.92 9.47
CA GLN A 196 -9.10 13.10 8.62
C GLN A 196 -10.11 11.99 8.95
N GLY A 197 -10.66 11.95 10.16
CA GLY A 197 -11.61 10.89 10.56
C GLY A 197 -12.91 10.91 9.74
N THR A 198 -13.57 9.75 9.60
CA THR A 198 -14.90 9.68 8.98
C THR A 198 -15.94 10.42 9.85
N VAL A 199 -17.05 10.86 9.25
CA VAL A 199 -18.20 11.42 9.99
C VAL A 199 -18.70 10.45 11.07
N ALA A 200 -18.66 9.13 10.79
CA ALA A 200 -19.04 8.10 11.76
C ALA A 200 -18.08 8.04 12.96
N GLN A 201 -16.77 8.17 12.75
CA GLN A 201 -15.79 8.26 13.84
C GLN A 201 -16.01 9.52 14.69
N ALA A 202 -16.27 10.66 14.06
CA ALA A 202 -16.55 11.92 14.78
C ALA A 202 -17.84 11.81 15.63
N LEU A 203 -18.91 11.22 15.08
CA LEU A 203 -20.16 10.98 15.80
C LEU A 203 -20.01 9.97 16.95
N PHE A 204 -19.15 8.96 16.80
CA PHE A 204 -18.84 8.03 17.88
C PHE A 204 -18.11 8.73 19.03
N THR A 205 -17.12 9.59 18.74
CA THR A 205 -16.41 10.36 19.77
C THR A 205 -17.29 11.37 20.51
N LEU A 206 -18.30 11.92 19.84
CA LEU A 206 -19.24 12.88 20.43
C LEU A 206 -20.25 12.25 21.41
N ASN A 207 -20.44 10.93 21.34
CA ASN A 207 -21.39 10.20 22.19
C ASN A 207 -20.69 9.27 23.21
N ALA A 208 -19.37 9.29 23.30
CA ALA A 208 -18.65 8.64 24.40
C ALA A 208 -18.86 9.48 25.69
N PRO A 209 -19.23 8.86 26.83
CA PRO A 209 -19.52 9.55 28.08
C PRO A 209 -18.30 10.26 28.69
#